data_AF-A0A941S6W2-F1
#
_entry.id   AF-A0A941S6W2-F1
#
_cell.length_a   1.000
_cell.length_b   1.000
_cell.length_c   1.000
_cell.angle_alpha   90.00
_cell.angle_beta   90.00
_cell.angle_gamma   90.00
#
_symmetry.space_group_name_H-M   'P 1'
#
loop_
_entity.id
_entity.type
_entity.pdbx_description
1 polymer ?
#
loop_
_entity_poly.entity_id
_entity_poly.type
_entity_poly.pdbx_seq_one_letter_code
_entity_poly.pdbx_strand_id
1 'polypeptide(L)'
;FYDASRDGWMDYLNGDPKPANALIKRDNPDMTDAIIAQSIEKMKRYQLVTGGDAPAHGVGAMTDKRWREFYQTMQSVGVYPKGLDVTKAYDLRFMRQAFQNFK
;
A
#
# COMPACT_ATOMS: atom_id res chain seq x y z
N PHE A 1 -1.24 -1.84 -14.11
CA PHE A 1 -1.95 -1.80 -12.81
C PHE A 1 -0.99 -1.47 -11.68
N TYR A 2 -0.02 -2.33 -11.33
CA TYR A 2 0.93 -2.10 -10.23
C TYR A 2 1.60 -0.71 -10.26
N ASP A 3 2.27 -0.36 -11.35
CA ASP A 3 2.95 0.94 -11.47
C ASP A 3 1.96 2.12 -11.35
N ALA A 4 0.83 2.05 -12.05
CA ALA A 4 -0.20 3.08 -11.97
C ALA A 4 -0.78 3.22 -10.55
N SER A 5 -0.92 2.14 -9.79
CA SER A 5 -1.37 2.19 -8.40
C SER A 5 -0.32 2.85 -7.50
N ARG A 6 0.97 2.51 -7.67
CA ARG A 6 2.08 3.16 -6.96
C ARG A 6 2.11 4.66 -7.27
N ASP A 7 2.09 5.01 -8.55
CA ASP A 7 2.21 6.40 -9.01
C ASP A 7 1.00 7.22 -8.59
N GLY A 8 -0.20 6.63 -8.65
CA GLY A 8 -1.42 7.25 -8.13
C GLY A 8 -1.36 7.56 -6.63
N TRP A 9 -0.76 6.68 -5.82
CA TRP A 9 -0.53 6.98 -4.39
C TRP A 9 0.48 8.10 -4.19
N MET A 10 1.55 8.13 -4.99
CA MET A 10 2.55 9.19 -4.91
C MET A 10 1.98 10.55 -5.30
N ASP A 11 1.19 10.61 -6.36
CA ASP A 11 0.49 11.82 -6.81
C ASP A 11 -0.60 12.23 -5.81
N TYR A 12 -1.40 11.29 -5.31
CA TYR A 12 -2.43 11.60 -4.32
C TYR A 12 -1.87 12.21 -3.03
N LEU A 13 -0.73 11.71 -2.56
CA LEU A 13 -0.11 12.25 -1.35
C LEU A 13 0.70 13.52 -1.65
N ASN A 14 1.43 13.61 -2.75
CA ASN A 14 2.42 14.68 -2.94
C ASN A 14 2.09 15.70 -4.05
N GLY A 15 1.09 15.39 -4.88
CA GLY A 15 0.59 16.22 -5.99
C GLY A 15 -0.77 16.85 -5.69
N ASP A 16 -1.67 16.88 -6.68
CA ASP A 16 -3.03 17.42 -6.53
C ASP A 16 -4.03 16.30 -6.18
N PRO A 17 -4.51 16.21 -4.92
CA PRO A 17 -5.45 15.17 -4.53
C PRO A 17 -6.88 15.43 -5.02
N LYS A 18 -7.20 16.60 -5.59
CA LYS A 18 -8.60 16.99 -5.92
C LYS A 18 -9.34 16.00 -6.81
N PRO A 19 -8.75 15.44 -7.89
CA PRO A 19 -9.44 14.46 -8.72
C PRO A 19 -9.84 13.20 -7.94
N ALA A 20 -8.94 12.70 -7.08
CA ALA A 20 -9.21 11.55 -6.23
C ALA A 20 -10.22 11.89 -5.12
N ASN A 21 -10.12 13.06 -4.48
CA ASN A 21 -11.07 13.51 -3.47
C ASN A 21 -12.50 13.61 -4.04
N ALA A 22 -12.65 14.02 -5.30
CA ALA A 22 -13.95 14.06 -5.97
C ALA A 22 -14.56 12.65 -6.11
N LEU A 23 -13.73 11.65 -6.47
CA LEU A 23 -14.17 10.25 -6.56
C LEU A 23 -14.50 9.67 -5.18
N ILE A 24 -13.64 9.92 -4.17
CA ILE A 24 -13.87 9.47 -2.79
C ILE A 24 -15.20 10.03 -2.26
N LYS A 25 -15.48 11.31 -2.47
CA LYS A 25 -16.75 11.94 -2.05
C LYS A 25 -17.96 11.42 -2.80
N ARG A 26 -17.81 11.13 -4.10
CA ARG A 26 -18.88 10.52 -4.90
C ARG A 26 -19.26 9.15 -4.36
N ASP A 27 -18.26 8.34 -4.00
CA ASP A 27 -18.47 6.95 -3.56
C ASP A 27 -18.77 6.85 -2.06
N ASN A 28 -18.36 7.84 -1.26
CA ASN A 28 -18.68 7.97 0.15
C ASN A 28 -18.95 9.45 0.53
N PRO A 29 -20.21 9.90 0.51
CA PRO A 29 -20.59 11.27 0.84
C PRO A 29 -20.23 11.74 2.25
N ASP A 30 -20.00 10.82 3.19
CA ASP A 30 -19.57 11.15 4.56
C ASP A 30 -18.10 11.63 4.63
N MET A 31 -17.32 11.40 3.57
CA MET A 31 -15.92 11.85 3.46
C MET A 31 -15.83 13.35 3.15
N THR A 32 -16.14 14.20 4.13
CA THR A 32 -16.01 15.65 3.98
C THR A 32 -14.57 16.08 3.67
N ASP A 33 -14.40 17.28 3.10
CA ASP A 33 -13.07 17.82 2.78
C ASP A 33 -12.16 17.90 4.03
N ALA A 34 -12.74 18.20 5.20
CA ALA A 34 -12.00 18.23 6.46
C ALA A 34 -11.51 16.83 6.89
N ILE A 35 -12.35 15.80 6.75
CA ILE A 35 -11.97 14.41 7.06
C ILE A 35 -10.88 13.94 6.11
N ILE A 36 -11.02 14.21 4.81
CA ILE A 36 -10.02 13.83 3.80
C ILE A 36 -8.69 14.54 4.07
N ALA A 37 -8.71 15.86 4.32
CA ALA A 37 -7.51 16.63 4.61
C ALA A 37 -6.77 16.09 5.84
N GLN A 38 -7.50 15.80 6.93
CA GLN A 38 -6.92 15.17 8.12
C GLN A 38 -6.38 13.77 7.83
N SER A 39 -7.07 12.98 7.01
CA SER A 39 -6.65 11.63 6.64
C SER A 39 -5.35 11.65 5.85
N ILE A 40 -5.21 12.55 4.88
CA ILE A 40 -3.97 12.74 4.10
C ILE A 40 -2.83 13.17 5.02
N GLU A 41 -3.08 14.13 5.93
CA GLU A 41 -2.08 14.59 6.90
C GLU A 41 -1.58 13.44 7.79
N LYS A 42 -2.49 12.63 8.33
CA LYS A 42 -2.13 11.45 9.14
C LYS A 42 -1.40 10.38 8.34
N MET A 43 -1.84 10.08 7.12
CA MET A 43 -1.15 9.12 6.23
C MET A 43 0.31 9.51 6.00
N LYS A 44 0.58 10.81 5.79
CA LYS A 44 1.94 11.35 5.66
C LYS A 44 2.71 11.26 6.97
N ARG A 45 2.13 11.78 8.06
CA ARG A 45 2.77 11.84 9.39
C ARG A 45 3.21 10.47 9.88
N TYR A 46 2.37 9.45 9.70
CA TYR A 46 2.66 8.08 10.13
C TYR A 46 3.27 7.21 9.03
N GLN A 47 3.58 7.80 7.88
CA GLN A 47 4.23 7.12 6.75
C GLN A 47 3.49 5.83 6.33
N LEU A 48 2.16 5.86 6.28
CA LEU A 48 1.35 4.66 6.02
C LEU A 48 1.56 4.07 4.62
N VAL A 49 2.00 4.90 3.67
CA VAL A 49 2.28 4.51 2.28
C VAL A 49 3.77 4.46 1.98
N THR A 50 4.56 5.34 2.60
CA THR A 50 5.97 5.59 2.28
C THR A 50 6.94 5.02 3.32
N GLY A 51 6.44 4.42 4.40
CA GLY A 51 7.23 3.81 5.45
C GLY A 51 7.52 2.32 5.20
N GLY A 52 8.03 1.65 6.24
CA GLY A 52 8.37 0.22 6.17
C GLY A 52 9.49 -0.05 5.16
N ASP A 53 9.24 -0.95 4.21
CA ASP A 53 10.22 -1.35 3.19
C ASP A 53 10.32 -0.33 2.03
N ALA A 54 9.39 0.63 1.94
CA ALA A 54 9.31 1.56 0.82
C ALA A 54 10.54 2.48 0.64
N PRO A 55 11.29 2.91 1.67
CA PRO A 55 12.52 3.66 1.46
C PRO A 55 13.61 2.87 0.74
N ALA A 56 13.65 1.55 0.91
CA ALA A 56 14.63 0.67 0.24
C ALA A 56 14.11 0.15 -1.10
N HIS A 57 12.79 0.03 -1.24
CA HIS A 57 12.13 -0.75 -2.29
C HIS A 57 10.96 0.01 -2.99
N GLY A 58 10.83 1.31 -2.78
CA GLY A 58 9.73 2.12 -3.35
C GLY A 58 8.35 1.82 -2.76
N VAL A 59 7.40 2.73 -3.02
CA VAL A 59 6.00 2.56 -2.59
C VAL A 59 5.40 1.31 -3.24
N GLY A 60 4.65 0.53 -2.45
CA GLY A 60 4.10 -0.76 -2.90
C GLY A 60 5.09 -1.92 -2.85
N ALA A 61 6.20 -1.77 -2.11
CA ALA A 61 7.15 -2.84 -1.86
C ALA A 61 6.49 -4.04 -1.16
N MET A 62 6.86 -5.24 -1.62
CA MET A 62 6.44 -6.52 -1.03
C MET A 62 7.65 -7.44 -0.94
N THR A 63 7.80 -8.19 0.16
CA THR A 63 8.91 -9.11 0.37
C THR A 63 8.44 -10.46 0.89
N ASP A 64 9.13 -11.54 0.52
CA ASP A 64 8.84 -12.89 1.04
C ASP A 64 8.92 -12.91 2.58
N LYS A 65 9.84 -12.12 3.16
CA LYS A 65 10.01 -11.97 4.60
C LYS A 65 8.74 -11.40 5.25
N ARG A 66 8.23 -10.26 4.75
CA ARG A 66 7.03 -9.59 5.30
C ARG A 66 5.79 -10.50 5.23
N TRP A 67 5.62 -11.23 4.14
CA TRP A 67 4.54 -12.21 4.00
C TRP A 67 4.65 -13.38 4.97
N ARG A 68 5.87 -13.88 5.18
CA ARG A 68 6.13 -14.95 6.16
C ARG A 68 5.83 -14.50 7.58
N GLU A 69 6.29 -13.30 7.95
CA GLU A 69 6.00 -12.70 9.26
C GLU A 69 4.50 -12.54 9.48
N PHE A 70 3.77 -11.99 8.50
CA PHE A 70 2.32 -11.85 8.58
C PHE A 70 1.61 -13.21 8.78
N TYR A 71 1.99 -14.22 7.97
CA TYR A 71 1.44 -15.57 8.14
C TYR A 71 1.72 -16.12 9.54
N GLN A 72 2.95 -15.99 10.05
CA GLN A 72 3.30 -16.45 11.40
C GLN A 72 2.49 -15.74 12.49
N THR A 73 2.32 -14.41 12.38
CA THR A 73 1.49 -13.65 13.32
C THR A 73 0.06 -14.15 13.32
N MET A 74 -0.57 -14.27 12.15
CA MET A 74 -1.97 -14.70 12.05
C MET A 74 -2.16 -16.18 12.41
N GLN A 75 -1.20 -17.04 12.08
CA GLN A 75 -1.18 -18.43 12.51
C GLN A 75 -1.07 -18.54 14.03
N SER A 76 -0.25 -17.71 14.69
CA SER A 76 -0.05 -17.76 16.14
C SER A 76 -1.33 -17.47 16.94
N VAL A 77 -2.25 -16.71 16.36
CA VAL A 77 -3.57 -16.40 16.94
C VAL A 77 -4.70 -17.27 16.36
N GLY A 78 -4.36 -18.32 15.62
CA GLY A 78 -5.31 -19.31 15.11
C GLY A 78 -6.14 -18.88 13.90
N VAL A 79 -5.82 -17.75 13.26
CA VAL A 79 -6.55 -17.29 12.06
C VAL A 79 -6.19 -18.10 10.82
N TYR A 80 -4.93 -18.53 10.69
CA TYR A 80 -4.48 -19.39 9.59
C TYR A 80 -4.05 -20.78 10.05
N PRO A 81 -4.33 -21.83 9.26
CA PRO A 81 -3.90 -23.19 9.58
C PRO A 81 -2.39 -23.31 9.52
N LYS A 82 -1.85 -24.23 10.33
CA LYS A 82 -0.43 -24.58 10.25
C LYS A 82 -0.12 -25.25 8.92
N GLY A 83 1.00 -24.89 8.31
CA GLY A 83 1.46 -25.46 7.04
C GLY A 83 0.87 -24.82 5.79
N LEU A 84 0.13 -23.71 5.91
CA LEU A 84 -0.34 -22.96 4.75
C LEU A 84 0.85 -22.50 3.88
N ASP A 85 0.79 -22.79 2.59
CA ASP A 85 1.77 -22.31 1.62
C ASP A 85 1.50 -20.84 1.26
N VAL A 86 2.06 -19.93 2.07
CA VAL A 86 1.92 -18.48 1.89
C VAL A 86 2.50 -17.97 0.57
N THR A 87 3.41 -18.72 -0.08
CA THR A 87 4.05 -18.27 -1.34
C THR A 87 3.07 -18.18 -2.50
N LYS A 88 1.93 -18.86 -2.40
CA LYS A 88 0.84 -18.78 -3.39
C LYS A 88 -0.04 -17.55 -3.25
N ALA A 89 0.11 -16.77 -2.18
CA ALA A 89 -0.73 -15.60 -1.90
C ALA A 89 -0.21 -14.29 -2.54
N TYR A 90 0.99 -14.29 -3.11
CA TYR A 90 1.59 -13.09 -3.68
C TYR A 90 2.50 -13.39 -4.87
N ASP A 91 2.76 -12.36 -5.67
CA ASP A 91 3.66 -12.42 -6.82
C ASP A 91 4.54 -11.16 -6.87
N LEU A 92 5.85 -11.36 -6.69
CA LEU A 92 6.83 -10.28 -6.65
C LEU A 92 7.37 -9.87 -8.03
N ARG A 93 6.94 -10.53 -9.12
CA ARG A 93 7.46 -10.25 -10.47
C ARG A 93 7.19 -8.82 -10.93
N PHE A 94 6.00 -8.29 -10.64
CA PHE A 94 5.60 -6.94 -11.05
C PHE A 94 6.45 -5.85 -10.39
N MET A 95 6.78 -6.03 -9.11
CA MET A 95 7.69 -5.12 -8.39
C MET A 95 9.12 -5.19 -8.96
N ARG A 96 9.64 -6.40 -9.22
CA ARG A 96 10.99 -6.57 -9.78
C ARG A 96 11.15 -5.89 -11.14
N GLN A 97 10.13 -6.00 -12.00
CA GLN A 97 10.14 -5.36 -13.30
C GLN A 97 10.12 -3.83 -13.17
N ALA A 98 9.35 -3.28 -12.22
CA ALA A 98 9.30 -1.85 -11.97
C ALA A 98 10.67 -1.26 -11.59
N PHE A 99 11.44 -1.92 -10.71
CA PHE A 99 12.80 -1.45 -10.37
C PHE A 99 13.77 -1.46 -11.56
N GLN A 100 13.61 -2.39 -12.49
CA GLN A 100 14.47 -2.45 -13.67
C GLN A 100 14.21 -1.29 -14.63
N ASN A 101 12.97 -0.77 -14.66
CA ASN A 101 12.57 0.34 -15.51
C ASN A 101 12.92 1.73 -14.93
N PHE A 102 13.41 1.79 -13.69
CA PHE A 102 13.78 3.05 -13.00
C PHE A 102 15.30 3.35 -13.04
N LYS A 103 16.06 2.69 -13.93
CA LYS A 103 17.48 2.99 -14.17
C LYS A 103 17.69 4.05 -15.23
#